data_AF-A0A929QGV0-F1
#
_entry.id   AF-A0A929QGV0-F1
#
_cell.length_a   1.000
_cell.length_b   1.000
_cell.length_c   1.000
_cell.angle_alpha   90.00
_cell.angle_beta   90.00
_cell.angle_gamma   90.00
#
_symmetry.space_group_name_H-M   'P 1'
#
loop_
_entity.id
_entity.type
_entity.pdbx_description
1 polymer ?
#
loop_
_entity_poly.entity_id
_entity_poly.type
_entity_poly.pdbx_seq_one_letter_code
_entity_poly.pdbx_strand_id
1 'polypeptide(L)'
;GMSIFNAWSKDQKVPTFGYDANSDAVAAIADGFTGTVSQHPDVQAYLTLRLLRNALDGADINTGIADADDAGNKIDSKDYKYNADERSYYALNLAVTSENYKDNLDATTTYPDASKQLDKDKHPEKKVWLNTYNSGDNFLGSTYVPLLKKYAPLLNLDVEYIAGDGQTESNITNRLGNPDEFDAFAFNMVKTDNGSAYTQLLK
;
A
#
# COMPACT_ATOMS: atom_id res chain seq x y z
N GLY A 1 -17.52 -13.99 6.30
CA GLY A 1 -17.47 -14.89 5.12
C GLY A 1 -17.03 -16.29 5.50
N MET A 2 -15.76 -16.46 5.89
CA MET A 2 -15.14 -17.77 6.05
C MET A 2 -15.80 -18.73 7.04
N SER A 3 -16.26 -18.23 8.19
CA SER A 3 -16.97 -19.07 9.17
C SER A 3 -18.22 -19.74 8.58
N ILE A 4 -19.05 -18.98 7.86
CA ILE A 4 -20.27 -19.51 7.22
C ILE A 4 -19.92 -20.45 6.07
N PHE A 5 -18.89 -20.12 5.28
CA PHE A 5 -18.44 -20.98 4.19
C PHE A 5 -18.02 -22.36 4.69
N ASN A 6 -17.16 -22.40 5.72
CA ASN A 6 -16.63 -23.63 6.29
C ASN A 6 -17.70 -24.45 7.02
N ALA A 7 -18.66 -23.80 7.67
CA ALA A 7 -19.67 -24.48 8.47
C ALA A 7 -20.89 -24.97 7.67
N TRP A 8 -21.18 -24.38 6.50
CA TRP A 8 -22.45 -24.62 5.81
C TRP A 8 -22.39 -24.44 4.29
N SER A 9 -21.94 -23.29 3.79
CA SER A 9 -22.13 -22.96 2.37
C SER A 9 -21.39 -23.90 1.43
N LYS A 10 -20.20 -24.38 1.83
CA LYS A 10 -19.41 -25.34 1.05
C LYS A 10 -20.19 -26.63 0.78
N ASP A 11 -20.77 -27.21 1.84
CA ASP A 11 -21.54 -28.46 1.74
C ASP A 11 -22.86 -28.27 0.98
N GLN A 12 -23.53 -27.14 1.21
CA GLN A 12 -24.80 -26.81 0.55
C GLN A 12 -24.62 -26.28 -0.88
N LYS A 13 -23.37 -26.06 -1.34
CA LYS A 13 -23.03 -25.46 -2.64
C LYS A 13 -23.71 -24.10 -2.85
N VAL A 14 -23.81 -23.31 -1.78
CA VAL A 14 -24.41 -21.97 -1.82
C VAL A 14 -23.32 -20.92 -2.10
N PRO A 15 -23.48 -20.06 -3.12
CA PRO A 15 -22.51 -19.01 -3.40
C PRO A 15 -22.23 -18.13 -2.19
N THR A 16 -20.95 -17.90 -1.89
CA THR A 16 -20.50 -17.09 -0.76
C THR A 16 -19.44 -16.11 -1.22
N PHE A 17 -19.68 -14.82 -0.96
CA PHE A 17 -18.75 -13.73 -1.29
C PHE A 17 -18.17 -13.10 -0.03
N GLY A 18 -16.92 -12.66 -0.11
CA GLY A 18 -16.20 -11.96 0.94
C GLY A 18 -15.75 -10.56 0.54
N TYR A 19 -15.04 -9.90 1.45
CA TYR A 19 -14.28 -8.68 1.25
C TYR A 19 -12.91 -8.85 1.94
N ASP A 20 -11.96 -7.96 1.67
CA ASP A 20 -10.58 -7.88 2.15
C ASP A 20 -9.54 -8.73 1.42
N ALA A 21 -9.96 -9.74 0.65
CA ALA A 21 -9.05 -10.69 0.01
C ALA A 21 -7.97 -11.27 0.95
N ASN A 22 -8.34 -11.55 2.21
CA ASN A 22 -7.49 -12.25 3.16
C ASN A 22 -7.03 -13.60 2.58
N SER A 23 -5.80 -14.02 2.90
CA SER A 23 -5.17 -15.19 2.29
C SER A 23 -5.99 -16.48 2.43
N ASP A 24 -6.70 -16.65 3.54
CA ASP A 24 -7.61 -17.80 3.76
C ASP A 24 -8.83 -17.76 2.83
N ALA A 25 -9.42 -16.58 2.63
CA ALA A 25 -10.54 -16.38 1.72
C ALA A 25 -10.13 -16.58 0.26
N VAL A 26 -8.95 -16.09 -0.15
CA VAL A 26 -8.44 -16.30 -1.50
C VAL A 26 -8.13 -17.78 -1.74
N ALA A 27 -7.48 -18.46 -0.79
CA ALA A 27 -7.20 -19.88 -0.90
C ALA A 27 -8.50 -20.73 -0.98
N ALA A 28 -9.53 -20.35 -0.23
CA ALA A 28 -10.82 -21.03 -0.22
C ALA A 28 -11.58 -20.97 -1.56
N ILE A 29 -11.19 -20.09 -2.49
CA ILE A 29 -11.78 -20.06 -3.83
C ILE A 29 -11.52 -21.37 -4.58
N ALA A 30 -10.38 -22.01 -4.36
CA ALA A 30 -10.08 -23.34 -4.90
C ALA A 30 -11.07 -24.42 -4.42
N ASP A 31 -11.71 -24.18 -3.27
CA ASP A 31 -12.61 -25.09 -2.57
C ASP A 31 -14.09 -24.73 -2.76
N GLY A 32 -14.40 -23.74 -3.61
CA GLY A 32 -15.77 -23.33 -3.93
C GLY A 32 -16.25 -22.04 -3.26
N PHE A 33 -15.38 -21.30 -2.55
CA PHE A 33 -15.69 -19.91 -2.17
C PHE A 33 -15.84 -19.07 -3.44
N THR A 34 -16.92 -18.31 -3.57
CA THR A 34 -17.28 -17.74 -4.89
C THR A 34 -16.39 -16.59 -5.30
N GLY A 35 -15.96 -15.78 -4.33
CA GLY A 35 -15.03 -14.69 -4.59
C GLY A 35 -14.94 -13.71 -3.43
N THR A 36 -13.96 -12.82 -3.50
CA THR A 36 -13.72 -11.77 -2.53
C THR A 36 -13.30 -10.48 -3.25
N VAL A 37 -13.11 -9.41 -2.51
CA VAL A 37 -12.69 -8.12 -3.07
C VAL A 37 -11.40 -7.68 -2.41
N SER A 38 -10.36 -7.44 -3.21
CA SER A 38 -9.11 -6.84 -2.76
C SER A 38 -9.20 -5.32 -2.83
N GLN A 39 -8.60 -4.65 -1.85
CA GLN A 39 -8.41 -3.20 -1.85
C GLN A 39 -7.16 -2.74 -2.62
N HIS A 40 -6.50 -3.62 -3.39
CA HIS A 40 -5.24 -3.36 -4.11
C HIS A 40 -4.14 -2.74 -3.22
N PRO A 41 -3.72 -3.42 -2.14
CA PRO A 41 -2.68 -2.91 -1.24
C PRO A 41 -1.34 -2.68 -1.95
N ASP A 42 -1.06 -3.45 -2.99
CA ASP A 42 0.12 -3.34 -3.86
C ASP A 42 0.14 -2.02 -4.62
N VAL A 43 -1.01 -1.56 -5.13
CA VAL A 43 -1.16 -0.25 -5.78
C VAL A 43 -1.04 0.86 -4.74
N GLN A 44 -1.70 0.74 -3.58
CA GLN A 44 -1.62 1.75 -2.51
C GLN A 44 -0.18 1.95 -1.98
N ALA A 45 0.54 0.86 -1.73
CA ALA A 45 1.93 0.91 -1.28
C ALA A 45 2.86 1.49 -2.35
N TYR A 46 2.67 1.11 -3.62
CA TYR A 46 3.42 1.69 -4.73
C TYR A 46 3.18 3.20 -4.83
N LEU A 47 1.91 3.63 -4.87
CA LEU A 47 1.54 5.05 -4.97
C LEU A 47 2.13 5.89 -3.84
N THR A 48 2.10 5.36 -2.60
CA THR A 48 2.69 6.04 -1.43
C THR A 48 4.16 6.39 -1.68
N LEU A 49 4.98 5.41 -2.03
CA LEU A 49 6.41 5.62 -2.23
C LEU A 49 6.70 6.34 -3.55
N ARG A 50 5.90 6.07 -4.58
CA ARG A 50 6.09 6.65 -5.91
C ARG A 50 5.87 8.15 -5.93
N LEU A 51 4.84 8.63 -5.23
CA LEU A 51 4.58 10.06 -5.12
C LEU A 51 5.71 10.79 -4.40
N LEU A 52 6.27 10.19 -3.34
CA LEU A 52 7.46 10.72 -2.68
C LEU A 52 8.65 10.77 -3.65
N ARG A 53 8.90 9.67 -4.37
CA ARG A 53 9.99 9.61 -5.36
C ARG A 53 9.86 10.69 -6.43
N ASN A 54 8.68 10.83 -7.02
CA ASN A 54 8.42 11.86 -8.04
C ASN A 54 8.66 13.27 -7.47
N ALA A 55 8.18 13.56 -6.25
CA ALA A 55 8.41 14.84 -5.60
C ALA A 55 9.91 15.12 -5.35
N LEU A 56 10.64 14.11 -4.88
CA LEU A 56 12.08 14.19 -4.61
C LEU A 56 12.93 14.40 -5.87
N ASP A 57 12.47 13.89 -7.00
CA ASP A 57 13.11 14.07 -8.32
C ASP A 57 12.65 15.34 -9.04
N GLY A 58 11.67 16.07 -8.49
CA GLY A 58 11.03 17.21 -9.17
C GLY A 58 10.27 16.79 -10.44
N ALA A 59 9.84 15.54 -10.52
CA ALA A 59 9.13 14.97 -11.67
C ALA A 59 7.62 15.25 -11.62
N ASP A 60 6.94 15.06 -12.76
CA ASP A 60 5.48 15.10 -12.80
C ASP A 60 4.88 13.98 -11.93
N ILE A 61 3.79 14.28 -11.23
CA ILE A 61 3.14 13.33 -10.31
C ILE A 61 2.68 12.05 -11.01
N ASN A 62 2.41 12.10 -12.32
CA ASN A 62 1.94 10.96 -13.11
C ASN A 62 3.07 10.05 -13.61
N THR A 63 4.34 10.46 -13.48
CA THR A 63 5.49 9.66 -13.90
C THR A 63 5.49 8.34 -13.13
N GLY A 64 5.55 7.22 -13.86
CA GLY A 64 5.43 5.85 -13.36
C GLY A 64 4.08 5.44 -12.81
N ILE A 65 3.06 6.30 -12.97
CA ILE A 65 1.67 6.01 -12.59
C ILE A 65 0.82 5.97 -13.85
N ALA A 66 0.57 7.11 -14.49
CA ALA A 66 -0.17 7.21 -15.75
C ALA A 66 0.75 7.13 -16.97
N ASP A 67 1.95 7.70 -16.86
CA ASP A 67 2.98 7.67 -17.88
C ASP A 67 4.10 6.74 -17.42
N ALA A 68 4.73 6.03 -18.36
CA ALA A 68 5.85 5.18 -18.00
C ALA A 68 7.03 6.03 -17.52
N ASP A 69 7.71 5.59 -16.46
CA ASP A 69 9.01 6.15 -16.10
C ASP A 69 10.13 5.64 -17.02
N ASP A 70 11.38 6.02 -16.74
CA ASP A 70 12.53 5.64 -17.55
C ASP A 70 12.96 4.17 -17.40
N ALA A 71 12.50 3.49 -16.34
CA ALA A 71 12.58 2.04 -16.17
C ALA A 71 11.39 1.30 -16.80
N GLY A 72 10.38 2.03 -17.28
CA GLY A 72 9.14 1.50 -17.83
C GLY A 72 8.16 0.99 -16.79
N ASN A 73 8.20 1.50 -15.55
CA ASN A 73 7.16 1.27 -14.55
C ASN A 73 5.90 2.08 -14.90
N LYS A 74 4.72 1.48 -14.70
CA LYS A 74 3.41 2.13 -14.87
C LYS A 74 2.31 1.30 -14.19
N ILE A 75 1.22 1.94 -13.77
CA ILE A 75 -0.01 1.24 -13.33
C ILE A 75 -1.09 1.37 -14.42
N ASP A 76 -1.91 0.34 -14.61
CA ASP A 76 -3.08 0.43 -15.49
C ASP A 76 -4.11 1.42 -14.90
N SER A 77 -4.61 2.32 -15.75
CA SER A 77 -5.63 3.31 -15.39
C SER A 77 -6.93 2.71 -14.83
N LYS A 78 -7.19 1.42 -15.03
CA LYS A 78 -8.34 0.73 -14.43
C LYS A 78 -8.17 0.44 -12.93
N ASP A 79 -6.94 0.48 -12.43
CA ASP A 79 -6.59 0.07 -11.05
C ASP A 79 -6.41 1.28 -10.11
N TYR A 80 -6.50 2.52 -10.63
CA TYR A 80 -6.43 3.72 -9.80
C TYR A 80 -7.33 4.86 -10.32
N LYS A 81 -7.58 5.84 -9.45
CA LYS A 81 -8.22 7.11 -9.79
C LYS A 81 -7.47 8.27 -9.13
N TYR A 82 -7.25 9.34 -9.87
CA TYR A 82 -6.78 10.61 -9.32
C TYR A 82 -7.96 11.57 -9.07
N ASN A 83 -8.03 12.16 -7.88
CA ASN A 83 -8.89 13.28 -7.56
C ASN A 83 -8.04 14.53 -7.36
N ALA A 84 -8.16 15.49 -8.29
CA ALA A 84 -7.38 16.72 -8.27
C ALA A 84 -7.78 17.66 -7.12
N ASP A 85 -9.07 17.75 -6.79
CA ASP A 85 -9.59 18.64 -5.74
C ASP A 85 -9.08 18.22 -4.35
N GLU A 86 -8.94 16.91 -4.14
CA GLU A 86 -8.42 16.31 -2.92
C GLU A 86 -6.92 16.01 -3.01
N ARG A 87 -6.29 16.27 -4.16
CA ARG A 87 -4.89 15.96 -4.48
C ARG A 87 -4.51 14.51 -4.12
N SER A 88 -5.42 13.57 -4.38
CA SER A 88 -5.36 12.22 -3.84
C SER A 88 -5.45 11.17 -4.94
N TYR A 89 -4.62 10.13 -4.84
CA TYR A 89 -4.74 8.91 -5.63
C TYR A 89 -5.46 7.84 -4.82
N TYR A 90 -6.39 7.15 -5.46
CA TYR A 90 -7.14 6.02 -4.91
C TYR A 90 -6.81 4.77 -5.71
N ALA A 91 -6.42 3.69 -5.03
CA ALA A 91 -6.47 2.37 -5.65
C ALA A 91 -7.95 1.94 -5.81
N LEU A 92 -8.27 1.37 -6.96
CA LEU A 92 -9.60 0.82 -7.22
C LEU A 92 -9.64 -0.65 -6.76
N ASN A 93 -10.82 -1.16 -6.43
CA ASN A 93 -10.95 -2.51 -5.87
C ASN A 93 -10.83 -3.61 -6.94
N LEU A 94 -10.23 -4.75 -6.60
CA LEU A 94 -10.15 -5.95 -7.45
C LEU A 94 -11.24 -6.93 -7.07
N ALA A 95 -12.02 -7.41 -8.03
CA ALA A 95 -12.75 -8.66 -7.82
C ALA A 95 -11.77 -9.84 -7.90
N VAL A 96 -11.69 -10.64 -6.85
CA VAL A 96 -10.88 -11.86 -6.80
C VAL A 96 -11.83 -13.06 -6.88
N THR A 97 -11.74 -13.80 -7.98
CA THR A 97 -12.66 -14.89 -8.35
C THR A 97 -11.88 -16.15 -8.77
N SER A 98 -12.59 -17.20 -9.20
CA SER A 98 -11.94 -18.40 -9.75
C SER A 98 -11.04 -18.11 -10.97
N GLU A 99 -11.20 -16.97 -11.63
CA GLU A 99 -10.43 -16.58 -12.80
C GLU A 99 -9.02 -16.07 -12.44
N ASN A 100 -8.84 -15.44 -11.28
CA ASN A 100 -7.60 -14.73 -10.91
C ASN A 100 -7.10 -14.98 -9.48
N TYR A 101 -7.75 -15.84 -8.68
CA TYR A 101 -7.37 -16.04 -7.27
C TYR A 101 -5.92 -16.52 -7.10
N LYS A 102 -5.37 -17.25 -8.07
CA LYS A 102 -3.98 -17.75 -8.04
C LYS A 102 -2.96 -16.61 -8.03
N ASP A 103 -3.28 -15.50 -8.69
CA ASP A 103 -2.44 -14.31 -8.74
C ASP A 103 -2.52 -13.51 -7.42
N ASN A 104 -3.46 -13.87 -6.53
CA ASN A 104 -3.75 -13.18 -5.28
C ASN A 104 -3.48 -14.04 -4.03
N LEU A 105 -2.84 -15.22 -4.19
CA LEU A 105 -2.54 -16.11 -3.06
C LEU A 105 -1.52 -15.52 -2.09
N ASP A 106 -0.55 -14.75 -2.60
CA ASP A 106 0.38 -13.96 -1.81
C ASP A 106 -0.06 -12.49 -1.85
N ALA A 107 -0.63 -12.03 -0.72
CA ALA A 107 -1.10 -10.65 -0.54
C ALA A 107 0.04 -9.61 -0.60
N THR A 108 1.30 -10.05 -0.57
CA THR A 108 2.49 -9.18 -0.67
C THR A 108 3.09 -9.17 -2.08
N THR A 109 2.42 -9.75 -3.07
CA THR A 109 2.85 -9.67 -4.48
C THR A 109 2.80 -8.22 -4.96
N THR A 110 3.87 -7.74 -5.58
CA THR A 110 3.93 -6.39 -6.13
C THR A 110 3.26 -6.31 -7.49
N TYR A 111 2.84 -5.11 -7.88
CA TYR A 111 2.19 -4.83 -9.15
C TYR A 111 3.17 -5.10 -10.31
N PRO A 112 2.89 -6.03 -11.23
CA PRO A 112 3.88 -6.53 -12.19
C PRO A 112 4.51 -5.43 -13.06
N ASP A 113 3.70 -4.51 -13.56
CA ASP A 113 4.16 -3.44 -14.46
C ASP A 113 4.77 -2.24 -13.73
N ALA A 114 4.82 -2.27 -12.39
CA ALA A 114 5.36 -1.21 -11.55
C ALA A 114 6.43 -1.73 -10.55
N SER A 115 7.15 -2.79 -10.94
CA SER A 115 8.13 -3.50 -10.10
C SER A 115 9.54 -3.56 -10.69
N LYS A 116 9.94 -2.57 -11.49
CA LYS A 116 11.28 -2.46 -12.08
C LYS A 116 12.15 -1.46 -11.32
N GLN A 117 13.42 -1.80 -11.17
CA GLN A 117 14.42 -0.99 -10.48
C GLN A 117 14.68 0.34 -11.22
N LEU A 118 14.60 1.46 -10.51
CA LEU A 118 15.06 2.76 -11.00
C LEU A 118 16.59 2.81 -11.05
N ASP A 119 17.11 3.47 -12.08
CA ASP A 119 18.53 3.73 -12.24
C ASP A 119 19.07 4.60 -11.09
N LYS A 120 20.14 4.17 -10.44
CA LYS A 120 20.69 4.84 -9.24
C LYS A 120 21.43 6.14 -9.54
N ASP A 121 21.95 6.31 -10.74
CA ASP A 121 22.65 7.53 -11.13
C ASP A 121 21.65 8.64 -11.45
N LYS A 122 20.50 8.29 -12.04
CA LYS A 122 19.40 9.21 -12.35
C LYS A 122 18.47 9.47 -11.16
N HIS A 123 18.24 8.45 -10.34
CA HIS A 123 17.39 8.51 -9.14
C HIS A 123 18.22 8.15 -7.90
N PRO A 124 19.08 9.07 -7.41
CA PRO A 124 19.88 8.83 -6.22
C PRO A 124 19.02 8.43 -5.01
N GLU A 125 19.63 7.64 -4.13
CA GLU A 125 18.99 7.19 -2.90
C GLU A 125 18.52 8.37 -2.05
N LYS A 126 17.33 8.23 -1.45
CA LYS A 126 16.70 9.23 -0.59
C LYS A 126 16.21 8.60 0.69
N LYS A 127 16.38 9.31 1.81
CA LYS A 127 15.94 8.84 3.13
C LYS A 127 14.51 9.29 3.39
N VAL A 128 13.63 8.37 3.75
CA VAL A 128 12.21 8.63 3.99
C VAL A 128 11.84 8.17 5.38
N TRP A 129 11.07 9.00 6.08
CA TRP A 129 10.43 8.59 7.32
C TRP A 129 8.97 8.23 7.07
N LEU A 130 8.56 7.02 7.43
CA LEU A 130 7.19 6.54 7.18
C LEU A 130 6.63 5.89 8.44
N ASN A 131 5.44 6.33 8.86
CA ASN A 131 4.76 5.70 9.98
C ASN A 131 3.50 4.93 9.58
N THR A 132 3.13 3.96 10.41
CA THR A 132 1.81 3.34 10.49
C THR A 132 1.19 3.66 11.85
N TYR A 133 -0.13 3.83 11.90
CA TYR A 133 -0.80 4.27 13.12
C TYR A 133 -0.79 3.21 14.22
N ASN A 134 -0.76 1.92 13.87
CA ASN A 134 -0.92 0.80 14.77
C ASN A 134 -0.08 -0.42 14.36
N SER A 135 0.82 -0.83 15.24
CA SER A 135 1.64 -2.05 15.12
C SER A 135 0.84 -3.35 15.25
N GLY A 136 -0.32 -3.31 15.91
CA GLY A 136 -1.23 -4.44 16.06
C GLY A 136 -2.24 -4.58 14.92
N ASP A 137 -2.20 -3.71 13.90
CA ASP A 137 -3.07 -3.83 12.73
C ASP A 137 -2.54 -4.91 11.78
N ASN A 138 -3.35 -5.94 11.55
CA ASN A 138 -2.97 -7.10 10.73
C ASN A 138 -2.74 -6.73 9.26
N PHE A 139 -3.54 -5.82 8.71
CA PHE A 139 -3.40 -5.38 7.32
C PHE A 139 -2.08 -4.62 7.15
N LEU A 140 -1.79 -3.68 8.04
CA LEU A 140 -0.55 -2.91 7.99
C LEU A 140 0.67 -3.79 8.20
N GLY A 141 0.67 -4.63 9.24
CA GLY A 141 1.81 -5.46 9.61
C GLY A 141 2.10 -6.62 8.65
N SER A 142 1.06 -7.25 8.10
CA SER A 142 1.20 -8.47 7.28
C SER A 142 1.12 -8.22 5.77
N THR A 143 0.59 -7.07 5.35
CA THR A 143 0.37 -6.78 3.92
C THR A 143 1.04 -5.48 3.49
N TYR A 144 0.63 -4.35 4.07
CA TYR A 144 1.03 -3.03 3.60
C TYR A 144 2.53 -2.74 3.80
N VAL A 145 3.04 -2.91 5.03
CA VAL A 145 4.46 -2.68 5.34
C VAL A 145 5.38 -3.65 4.58
N PRO A 146 5.07 -4.96 4.45
CA PRO A 146 5.81 -5.85 3.56
C PRO A 146 5.88 -5.37 2.10
N LEU A 147 4.78 -4.86 1.54
CA LEU A 147 4.77 -4.29 0.19
C LEU A 147 5.64 -3.03 0.09
N LEU A 148 5.52 -2.10 1.04
CA LEU A 148 6.40 -0.92 1.11
C LEU A 148 7.88 -1.33 1.11
N LYS A 149 8.25 -2.34 1.90
CA LYS A 149 9.62 -2.87 1.96
C LYS A 149 10.09 -3.51 0.65
N LYS A 150 9.18 -4.07 -0.16
CA LYS A 150 9.51 -4.60 -1.50
C LYS A 150 9.71 -3.46 -2.52
N TYR A 151 8.89 -2.41 -2.45
CA TYR A 151 8.97 -1.28 -3.39
C TYR A 151 10.08 -0.26 -3.08
N ALA A 152 10.37 0.00 -1.80
CA ALA A 152 11.38 0.95 -1.37
C ALA A 152 12.74 0.80 -2.08
N PRO A 153 13.37 -0.39 -2.15
CA PRO A 153 14.63 -0.54 -2.88
C PRO A 153 14.49 -0.32 -4.40
N LEU A 154 13.36 -0.71 -5.00
CA LEU A 154 13.10 -0.50 -6.43
C LEU A 154 13.03 0.99 -6.79
N LEU A 155 12.63 1.83 -5.84
CA LEU A 155 12.52 3.28 -5.99
C LEU A 155 13.72 4.04 -5.41
N ASN A 156 14.79 3.33 -5.02
CA ASN A 156 15.97 3.91 -4.35
C ASN A 156 15.58 4.75 -3.12
N LEU A 157 14.74 4.19 -2.24
CA LEU A 157 14.33 4.83 -0.99
C LEU A 157 14.85 4.03 0.21
N ASP A 158 15.60 4.68 1.08
CA ASP A 158 15.94 4.18 2.41
C ASP A 158 14.85 4.62 3.39
N VAL A 159 13.97 3.70 3.77
CA VAL A 159 12.76 4.03 4.53
C VAL A 159 12.91 3.57 5.98
N GLU A 160 12.80 4.53 6.90
CA GLU A 160 12.63 4.25 8.33
C GLU A 160 11.15 4.04 8.65
N TYR A 161 10.81 2.83 9.10
CA TYR A 161 9.43 2.43 9.41
C TYR A 161 9.12 2.56 10.90
N ILE A 162 8.14 3.40 11.23
CA ILE A 162 7.68 3.63 12.60
C ILE A 162 6.24 3.11 12.77
N ALA A 163 6.03 2.15 13.66
CA ALA A 163 4.69 1.68 13.97
C ALA A 163 4.21 2.22 15.32
N GLY A 164 3.03 2.85 15.34
CA GLY A 164 2.38 3.37 16.53
C GLY A 164 1.67 2.30 17.36
N ASP A 165 0.96 2.73 18.41
CA ASP A 165 0.16 1.88 19.30
C ASP A 165 -1.34 1.86 18.95
N GLY A 166 -1.76 2.62 17.94
CA GLY A 166 -3.15 2.76 17.54
C GLY A 166 -4.02 3.61 18.47
N GLN A 167 -3.43 4.24 19.50
CA GLN A 167 -4.16 4.96 20.56
C GLN A 167 -3.73 6.42 20.68
N THR A 168 -2.43 6.70 20.66
CA THR A 168 -1.89 8.03 20.96
C THR A 168 -0.96 8.54 19.85
N GLU A 169 -1.18 9.77 19.38
CA GLU A 169 -0.35 10.37 18.31
C GLU A 169 1.11 10.56 18.76
N SER A 170 1.31 10.88 20.04
CA SER A 170 2.63 11.09 20.64
C SER A 170 3.50 9.83 20.68
N ASN A 171 2.90 8.64 20.61
CA ASN A 171 3.65 7.40 20.43
C ASN A 171 4.49 7.42 19.15
N ILE A 172 3.96 8.06 18.11
CA ILE A 172 4.59 8.19 16.80
C ILE A 172 5.43 9.47 16.74
N THR A 173 4.85 10.63 17.04
CA THR A 173 5.49 11.93 16.80
C THR A 173 6.76 12.12 17.64
N ASN A 174 6.80 11.59 18.87
CA ASN A 174 8.00 11.65 19.71
C ASN A 174 9.18 10.82 19.17
N ARG A 175 8.95 9.95 18.18
CA ARG A 175 9.98 9.11 17.55
C ARG A 175 10.60 9.77 16.32
N LEU A 176 10.04 10.89 15.84
CA LEU A 176 10.69 11.74 14.84
C LEU A 176 11.60 12.74 15.55
N GLY A 177 12.81 12.27 15.93
CA GLY A 177 13.74 13.07 16.74
C GLY A 177 14.47 14.17 15.97
N ASN A 178 14.93 13.88 14.75
CA ASN A 178 15.64 14.83 13.89
C ASN A 178 15.04 14.80 12.47
N PRO A 179 14.05 15.66 12.17
CA PRO A 179 13.43 15.74 10.84
C PRO A 179 14.44 16.05 9.72
N ASP A 180 15.49 16.83 9.99
CA ASP A 180 16.46 17.27 8.97
C ASP A 180 17.29 16.13 8.36
N GLU A 181 17.26 14.92 8.94
CA GLU A 181 17.92 13.75 8.38
C GLU A 181 17.16 13.07 7.24
N PHE A 182 15.89 13.42 7.03
CA PHE A 182 15.02 12.78 6.05
C PHE A 182 14.72 13.73 4.89
N ASP A 183 14.70 13.18 3.67
CA ASP A 183 14.34 13.94 2.48
C ASP A 183 12.81 14.05 2.31
N ALA A 184 12.03 13.09 2.84
CA ALA A 184 10.58 13.10 2.74
C ALA A 184 9.88 12.32 3.86
N PHE A 185 8.56 12.52 3.98
CA PHE A 185 7.73 11.93 5.04
C PHE A 185 6.43 11.35 4.49
N ALA A 186 6.01 10.20 5.01
CA ALA A 186 4.67 9.64 4.79
C ALA A 186 3.99 9.35 6.14
N PHE A 187 2.78 9.87 6.30
CA PHE A 187 2.05 9.83 7.57
C PHE A 187 0.79 9.00 7.49
N ASN A 188 0.64 8.08 8.43
CA ASN A 188 -0.60 7.36 8.69
C ASN A 188 -1.00 7.58 10.15
N MET A 189 -1.89 8.55 10.37
CA MET A 189 -2.18 9.12 11.69
C MET A 189 -3.13 8.24 12.50
N VAL A 190 -3.04 8.32 13.84
CA VAL A 190 -4.01 7.68 14.73
C VAL A 190 -5.36 8.37 14.64
N LYS A 191 -5.37 9.71 14.61
CA LYS A 191 -6.58 10.52 14.42
C LYS A 191 -6.51 11.30 13.11
N THR A 192 -7.56 11.18 12.30
CA THR A 192 -7.61 11.75 10.95
C THR A 192 -7.58 13.28 10.90
N ASP A 193 -7.91 13.95 12.01
CA ASP A 193 -7.97 15.40 12.15
C ASP A 193 -6.72 16.02 12.79
N ASN A 194 -5.70 15.21 13.13
CA ASN A 194 -4.54 15.65 13.91
C ASN A 194 -3.28 15.95 13.07
N GLY A 195 -3.44 16.40 11.83
CA GLY A 195 -2.31 16.73 10.94
C GLY A 195 -1.38 17.82 11.49
N SER A 196 -1.86 18.67 12.41
CA SER A 196 -1.03 19.67 13.07
C SER A 196 0.08 19.08 13.93
N ALA A 197 -0.11 17.88 14.51
CA ALA A 197 0.90 17.25 15.36
C ALA A 197 2.17 16.86 14.58
N TYR A 198 2.03 16.57 13.29
CA TYR A 198 3.14 16.23 12.41
C TYR A 198 3.73 17.46 11.73
N THR A 199 2.89 18.32 11.17
CA THR A 199 3.35 19.51 10.43
C THR A 199 4.08 20.51 11.32
N GLN A 200 3.83 20.53 12.64
CA GLN A 200 4.60 21.35 13.58
C GLN A 200 6.04 20.87 13.79
N LEU A 201 6.33 19.59 13.56
CA LEU A 201 7.68 19.05 13.66
C LEU A 201 8.55 19.40 12.45
N LEU A 202 7.93 19.76 11.33
CA LEU A 202 8.60 20.00 10.03
C LEU A 202 8.83 21.50 9.75
N LYS A 203 8.78 22.33 10.79
CA LYS A 203 8.93 23.79 10.68
C LYS A 203 10.36 24.25 10.89
#